data_AF-A0AAU2WS53-F1
#
_entry.id   AF-A0AAU2WS53-F1
#
_cell.length_a   1.000
_cell.length_b   1.000
_cell.length_c   1.000
_cell.angle_alpha   90.00
_cell.angle_beta   90.00
_cell.angle_gamma   90.00
#
_symmetry.space_group_name_H-M   'P 1'
#
loop_
_entity.id
_entity.type
_entity.pdbx_description
1 polymer ?
#
loop_
_entity_poly.entity_id
_entity_poly.type
_entity_poly.pdbx_seq_one_letter_code
_entity_poly.pdbx_strand_id
1 'polypeptide(L)' 'MITIGQLARYAGVSIETIRVYHDKGLLPEPDRDASGYRRYGAKDAIELIKIRTLAAPVSRWPVSGI' A
#
# COMPACT_ATOMS: atom_id res chain seq x y z
N MET A 1 -2.88 6.64 13.44
CA MET A 1 -2.09 5.42 13.19
C MET A 1 -3.02 4.22 13.14
N ILE A 2 -2.88 3.36 12.14
CA ILE A 2 -3.78 2.23 11.87
C ILE A 2 -3.01 0.91 11.80
N THR A 3 -3.71 -0.23 11.86
CA THR A 3 -3.11 -1.56 11.70
C THR A 3 -2.87 -1.88 10.22
N ILE A 4 -2.04 -2.90 9.94
CA ILE A 4 -1.79 -3.36 8.56
C ILE A 4 -3.08 -3.82 7.86
N GLY A 5 -4.03 -4.40 8.59
CA GLY A 5 -5.32 -4.82 8.04
C GLY A 5 -6.22 -3.64 7.67
N GLN A 6 -6.23 -2.59 8.50
CA GLN A 6 -6.93 -1.34 8.17
C GLN A 6 -6.27 -0.66 6.97
N LEU A 7 -4.93 -0.61 6.91
CA LEU A 7 -4.19 -0.05 5.79
C LEU A 7 -4.51 -0.77 4.47
N ALA A 8 -4.47 -2.11 4.49
CA ALA A 8 -4.83 -2.95 3.35
C ALA A 8 -6.23 -2.63 2.82
N ARG A 9 -7.20 -2.50 3.73
CA ARG A 9 -8.58 -2.14 3.38
C ARG A 9 -8.67 -0.74 2.76
N TYR A 10 -7.99 0.26 3.34
CA TYR A 10 -8.03 1.63 2.82
C TYR A 10 -7.42 1.75 1.42
N ALA A 11 -6.33 1.04 1.17
CA ALA A 11 -5.62 1.14 -0.11
C ALA A 11 -6.09 0.11 -1.16
N GLY A 12 -7.00 -0.79 -0.78
CA GLY A 12 -7.58 -1.79 -1.68
C GLY A 12 -6.56 -2.82 -2.17
N VAL A 13 -5.73 -3.32 -1.27
CA VAL A 13 -4.75 -4.41 -1.52
C VAL A 13 -4.83 -5.46 -0.42
N SER A 14 -4.18 -6.62 -0.60
CA SER A 14 -4.07 -7.62 0.47
C SER A 14 -2.95 -7.27 1.46
N ILE A 15 -3.01 -7.82 2.66
CA ILE A 15 -1.91 -7.72 3.65
C ILE A 15 -0.62 -8.33 3.07
N GLU A 16 -0.74 -9.40 2.28
CA GLU A 16 0.39 -10.03 1.61
C GLU A 16 1.07 -9.08 0.61
N THR A 17 0.30 -8.31 -0.16
CA THR A 17 0.84 -7.27 -1.06
C THR A 17 1.66 -6.24 -0.29
N ILE A 18 1.20 -5.82 0.90
CA ILE A 18 1.96 -4.88 1.75
C ILE A 18 3.29 -5.50 2.18
N ARG A 19 3.31 -6.78 2.59
CA ARG A 19 4.55 -7.48 2.95
C ARG A 19 5.51 -7.57 1.78
N VAL A 20 5.02 -7.94 0.60
CA VAL A 20 5.84 -7.97 -0.62
C VAL A 20 6.44 -6.60 -0.93
N TYR A 21 5.71 -5.50 -0.70
CA TYR A 21 6.25 -4.16 -0.89
C TYR A 21 7.28 -3.76 0.16
N HIS A 22 7.14 -4.23 1.42
CA HIS A 22 8.20 -4.09 2.43
C HIS A 22 9.45 -4.88 2.05
N ASP A 23 9.29 -6.16 1.68
CA ASP A 23 10.39 -7.05 1.32
C ASP A 23 11.17 -6.53 0.10
N LYS A 24 10.47 -5.88 -0.84
CA LYS A 24 11.07 -5.25 -2.03
C LYS A 24 11.59 -3.83 -1.77
N GLY A 25 11.42 -3.28 -0.57
CA GLY A 25 11.81 -1.91 -0.22
C GLY A 25 10.98 -0.82 -0.91
N LEU A 26 9.83 -1.17 -1.50
CA LEU A 26 8.92 -0.22 -2.15
C LEU A 26 8.12 0.59 -1.13
N LEU A 27 7.83 -0.01 0.02
CA LEU A 27 7.19 0.65 1.16
C LEU A 27 8.10 0.47 2.38
N PRO A 28 8.54 1.54 3.05
CA PRO A 28 9.34 1.41 4.26
C PRO A 28 8.55 0.71 5.36
N GLU A 29 9.18 -0.26 6.02
CA GLU A 29 8.54 -0.98 7.13
C GLU A 29 8.55 -0.09 8.39
N PRO A 30 7.40 0.21 9.00
CA PRO A 30 7.36 1.05 10.18
C PRO A 30 7.91 0.31 11.39
N ASP A 31 8.54 1.07 12.28
CA ASP A 31 8.96 0.56 13.58
C ASP A 31 7.79 0.02 14.39
N ARG A 32 8.11 -0.88 15.31
CA ARG A 32 7.13 -1.34 16.30
C ARG A 32 6.96 -0.26 17.35
N ASP A 33 5.70 0.05 17.69
CA ASP A 33 5.37 0.94 18.80
C ASP A 33 5.75 0.31 20.16
N ALA A 34 5.57 1.06 21.26
CA ALA A 34 5.84 0.58 22.62
C ALA A 34 5.01 -0.65 23.01
N SER A 35 3.91 -0.93 22.31
CA SER A 35 3.07 -2.12 22.47
C SER A 35 3.49 -3.27 21.56
N GLY A 36 4.54 -3.11 20.75
CA GLY A 36 5.08 -4.13 19.84
C GLY A 36 4.36 -4.20 18.49
N TYR A 37 3.41 -3.30 18.20
CA TYR A 37 2.63 -3.32 16.97
C TYR A 37 3.21 -2.36 15.93
N ARG A 38 3.18 -2.80 14.66
CA ARG A 38 3.43 -1.90 13.53
C ARG A 38 2.25 -0.98 13.32
N ARG A 39 2.54 0.31 13.22
CA ARG A 39 1.56 1.38 13.09
C ARG A 39 1.79 2.13 11.80
N TYR A 40 0.73 2.26 11.02
CA TYR A 40 0.79 2.93 9.72
C TYR A 40 0.07 4.28 9.78
N GLY A 41 0.66 5.28 9.15
CA GLY A 41 0.13 6.63 9.02
C GLY A 41 -0.60 6.85 7.71
N ALA A 42 -1.14 8.06 7.55
CA ALA A 42 -1.76 8.49 6.28
C ALA A 42 -0.76 8.46 5.11
N LYS A 43 0.52 8.77 5.38
CA LYS A 43 1.59 8.73 4.38
C LYS A 43 1.77 7.34 3.77
N ASP A 44 1.70 6.29 4.60
CA ASP A 44 1.84 4.91 4.12
C ASP A 44 0.68 4.50 3.22
N ALA A 45 -0.55 4.96 3.53
CA ALA A 45 -1.71 4.74 2.69
C ALA A 45 -1.57 5.42 1.32
N ILE A 46 -1.08 6.67 1.31
CA ILE A 46 -0.85 7.42 0.07
C ILE A 46 0.21 6.71 -0.80
N GLU A 47 1.34 6.30 -0.20
CA GLU A 47 2.39 5.62 -0.96
C GLU A 47 1.91 4.26 -1.49
N LEU A 48 1.14 3.51 -0.71
CA LEU A 48 0.58 2.24 -1.15
C LEU A 48 -0.39 2.40 -2.33
N ILE A 49 -1.25 3.43 -2.30
CA ILE A 49 -2.17 3.75 -3.39
C ILE A 49 -1.39 4.13 -4.65
N LYS A 50 -0.33 4.93 -4.50
CA LYS A 50 0.55 5.31 -5.60
C LYS A 50 1.24 4.10 -6.23
N ILE A 51 1.89 3.26 -5.44
CA ILE A 51 2.54 2.02 -5.91
C ILE A 51 1.52 1.14 -6.65
N ARG A 52 0.34 0.91 -6.06
CA ARG A 52 -0.73 0.11 -6.68
C ARG A 52 -1.19 0.68 -8.01
N THR A 53 -1.35 2.00 -8.10
CA THR A 53 -1.83 2.69 -9.30
C THR A 53 -0.81 2.58 -10.44
N LEU A 54 0.48 2.70 -10.12
CA LEU A 54 1.57 2.58 -11.08
C LEU A 54 1.86 1.13 -11.49
N ALA A 55 1.59 0.18 -10.60
CA ALA A 55 1.71 -1.26 -10.88
C ALA A 55 0.52 -1.82 -11.67
N ALA A 56 -0.61 -1.11 -11.70
CA ALA A 56 -1.77 -1.53 -12.47
C ALA A 56 -1.45 -1.42 -13.98
N PRO A 57 -1.77 -2.46 -14.78
CA PRO A 57 -1.54 -2.39 -16.22
C PRO A 57 -2.37 -1.25 -16.83
N VAL A 58 -1.71 -0.42 -17.66
CA VAL A 58 -2.31 0.73 -18.38
C VAL A 58 -3.44 0.29 -19.33
N SER A 59 -3.61 -1.00 -19.57
CA SER A 59 -4.60 -1.58 -20.49
C SER A 59 -6.06 -1.47 -20.05
N ARG A 60 -6.38 -0.71 -19.00
CA ARG A 60 -7.77 -0.40 -18.58
C ARG A 60 -8.22 1.02 -18.92
N TRP A 61 -7.40 1.81 -19.64
CA TRP A 61 -7.88 3.07 -20.17
C TRP A 61 -8.72 2.83 -21.43
N PRO A 62 -9.98 3.29 -21.50
CA PRO A 62 -10.70 3.39 -22.76
C PRO A 62 -10.12 4.57 -23.55
N VAL A 63 -8.93 4.42 -24.11
CA VAL A 63 -8.45 5.29 -25.21
C VAL A 63 -8.82 4.67 -26.55
N SER A 64 -10.11 4.35 -26.71
CA SER A 64 -10.72 4.06 -28.02
C SER A 64 -11.76 5.14 -28.26
N GLY A 65 -11.34 6.28 -28.80
CA GLY A 65 -12.25 7.40 -29.05
C GLY A 65 -11.59 8.75 -29.34
N ILE A 66 -10.38 8.75 -29.90
CA ILE A 66 -9.82 9.91 -30.62
C ILE A 66 -9.49 9.45 -32.03
#